data_AF-A0A972YFF6-F1
#
_entry.id   AF-A0A972YFF6-F1
#
_cell.length_a   1.000
_cell.length_b   1.000
_cell.length_c   1.000
_cell.angle_alpha   90.00
_cell.angle_beta   90.00
_cell.angle_gamma   90.00
#
_symmetry.space_group_name_H-M   'P 1'
#
loop_
_entity.id
_entity.type
_entity.pdbx_description
1 polymer ?
#
loop_
_entity_poly.entity_id
_entity_poly.type
_entity_poly.pdbx_seq_one_letter_code
_entity_poly.pdbx_strand_id
1 'polypeptide(L)' 'MTHQELVDLQGYVKFFLLLVVCIVFYSYAYSIYKRDKSGERDYEKYSNLVHDDSIHSQPLENRELKQEKKES' A
#
# COMPACT_ATOMS: atom_id res chain seq x y z
N MET A 1 6.88 27.51 31.78
CA MET A 1 7.39 27.19 30.44
C MET A 1 7.82 28.49 29.80
N THR A 2 9.09 28.64 29.46
CA THR A 2 9.63 29.86 28.83
C THR A 2 9.23 29.94 27.36
N HIS A 3 9.27 31.13 26.77
CA HIS A 3 8.98 31.30 25.34
C HIS A 3 9.87 30.41 24.47
N GLN A 4 11.13 30.23 24.87
CA GLN A 4 12.10 29.43 24.16
C GLN A 4 11.76 27.93 24.21
N GLU A 5 11.36 27.42 25.37
CA GLU A 5 10.89 26.03 25.53
C GLU A 5 9.66 25.73 24.64
N LEU A 6 8.75 26.70 24.46
CA LEU A 6 7.58 26.55 23.59
C LEU A 6 7.97 26.45 22.11
N VAL A 7 8.91 27.28 21.67
CA VAL A 7 9.42 27.28 20.29
C VAL A 7 10.18 25.98 20.00
N ASP A 8 11.01 25.52 20.94
CA ASP A 8 11.76 24.28 20.80
C ASP A 8 10.81 23.07 20.71
N LEU A 9 9.82 22.98 21.61
CA LEU A 9 8.80 21.94 21.58
C LEU A 9 8.03 21.95 20.25
N GLN A 10 7.65 23.13 19.76
CA GLN A 10 6.97 23.27 18.48
C GLN A 10 7.84 22.76 17.31
N GLY A 11 9.16 23.00 17.35
CA GLY A 11 10.12 22.48 16.38
C GLY A 11 10.18 20.96 16.38
N TYR A 12 10.30 20.34 17.56
CA TYR A 12 10.32 18.88 17.70
C TYR A 12 9.02 18.23 17.23
N VAL A 13 7.86 18.82 17.54
CA VAL A 13 6.56 18.31 17.08
C VAL A 13 6.48 18.32 15.56
N LYS A 14 6.88 19.43 14.91
CA LYS A 14 6.87 19.54 13.44
C LYS A 14 7.81 18.52 12.79
N PHE A 15 9.01 18.34 13.34
CA PHE A 15 9.96 17.35 12.86
C PHE A 15 9.41 15.92 12.98
N PHE A 16 8.85 15.57 14.13
CA PHE A 16 8.31 14.23 14.36
C PHE A 16 7.08 13.96 13.46
N LEU A 17 6.24 14.97 13.24
CA LEU A 17 5.12 14.86 12.29
C LEU A 17 5.64 14.54 10.88
N LEU A 18 6.69 15.22 10.42
CA LEU A 18 7.29 14.95 9.12
C LEU A 18 7.91 13.55 9.05
N LEU A 19 8.57 13.11 10.12
CA LEU A 19 9.12 11.76 10.25
C LEU A 19 8.01 10.70 10.14
N VAL A 20 6.89 10.88 10.85
CA VAL A 20 5.72 9.99 10.80
C VAL A 20 5.16 9.92 9.37
N VAL A 21 5.00 11.05 8.70
CA VAL A 21 4.53 11.09 7.31
C VAL A 21 5.48 10.30 6.39
N CYS A 22 6.79 10.47 6.53
CA CYS A 22 7.78 9.69 5.79
C CYS A 22 7.67 8.18 6.08
N ILE A 23 7.49 7.77 7.33
CA ILE A 23 7.29 6.35 7.69
C ILE A 23 6.02 5.81 7.05
N VAL A 24 4.91 6.55 7.09
CA VAL A 24 3.64 6.12 6.49
C VAL A 24 3.79 5.93 4.98
N PHE A 25 4.37 6.89 4.27
CA PHE A 25 4.57 6.76 2.83
C PHE A 25 5.56 5.65 2.47
N TYR A 26 6.67 5.52 3.21
CA TYR A 26 7.64 4.47 2.96
C TYR A 26 7.06 3.08 3.24
N SER A 27 6.34 2.92 4.35
CA SER A 27 5.67 1.66 4.69
C SER A 27 4.56 1.31 3.68
N TYR A 28 3.85 2.30 3.13
CA TYR A 28 2.89 2.07 2.05
C TYR A 28 3.57 1.58 0.78
N ALA A 29 4.64 2.23 0.34
CA ALA A 29 5.43 1.80 -0.82
C ALA A 29 6.01 0.39 -0.60
N TYR A 30 6.56 0.13 0.58
CA TYR A 30 7.05 -1.20 0.98
C TYR A 30 5.95 -2.25 1.00
N SER A 31 4.75 -1.91 1.48
CA SER A 31 3.58 -2.82 1.48
C SER A 31 3.18 -3.21 0.06
N ILE A 32 3.17 -2.26 -0.88
CA ILE A 32 2.91 -2.56 -2.30
C ILE A 32 3.97 -3.52 -2.85
N TYR A 33 5.26 -3.20 -2.66
CA TYR A 33 6.37 -4.05 -3.10
C TYR A 33 6.30 -5.45 -2.47
N LYS A 34 5.96 -5.54 -1.18
CA LYS A 34 5.82 -6.82 -0.47
C LYS A 34 4.67 -7.65 -1.05
N ARG A 35 3.54 -7.04 -1.39
CA ARG A 35 2.38 -7.73 -1.99
C ARG A 35 2.67 -8.25 -3.38
N ASP A 36 3.44 -7.50 -4.14
CA ASP A 36 3.95 -7.89 -5.46
C ASP A 36 4.90 -9.09 -5.35
N LYS A 37 5.93 -8.99 -4.47
CA LYS A 37 6.91 -10.07 -4.25
C LYS A 37 6.32 -11.32 -3.59
N SER A 38 5.28 -11.18 -2.77
CA SER A 38 4.61 -12.30 -2.09
C SER A 38 3.64 -13.05 -3.01
N GLY A 39 3.40 -12.59 -4.24
CA GLY A 39 2.51 -13.26 -5.20
C GLY A 39 1.03 -13.28 -4.79
N GLU A 40 0.63 -12.54 -3.74
CA GLU A 40 -0.78 -12.46 -3.32
C GLU A 40 -1.64 -11.71 -4.34
N ARG A 41 -1.01 -10.83 -5.14
CA ARG A 41 -1.60 -10.20 -6.31
C ARG A 41 -0.55 -10.13 -7.42
N ASP A 42 -0.77 -10.92 -8.46
CA ASP A 42 -0.01 -10.85 -9.69
C ASP A 42 -0.49 -9.63 -10.50
N TYR A 43 0.21 -8.51 -10.37
CA TYR A 43 -0.10 -7.28 -11.11
C TYR A 43 0.28 -7.38 -12.59
N GLU A 44 1.21 -8.29 -12.96
CA GLU A 44 1.52 -8.57 -14.36
C GLU A 44 0.33 -9.20 -15.08
N LYS A 45 -0.45 -10.05 -14.38
CA LYS A 45 -1.67 -10.65 -14.92
C LYS A 45 -2.68 -9.61 -15.45
N TYR A 46 -2.79 -8.46 -14.78
CA TYR A 46 -3.67 -7.36 -15.21
C TYR A 46 -3.10 -6.59 -16.41
N SER A 47 -1.77 -6.44 -16.49
CA SER A 47 -1.10 -5.85 -17.65
C SER A 47 -1.25 -6.72 -18.91
N ASN A 48 -1.15 -8.03 -18.74
CA ASN A 48 -1.30 -8.99 -19.83
C ASN A 48 -2.74 -9.09 -20.35
N LEU A 49 -3.76 -8.76 -19.54
CA LEU A 49 -5.16 -8.71 -20.00
C LEU A 49 -5.38 -7.68 -21.12
N VAL A 50 -4.68 -6.55 -21.08
CA VAL A 50 -4.79 -5.51 -22.13
C VAL A 50 -4.10 -5.94 -23.42
N HIS A 51 -3.08 -6.79 -23.32
CA HIS A 51 -2.33 -7.29 -24.46
C HIS A 51 -2.94 -8.56 -25.09
N ASP A 52 -3.89 -9.20 -24.39
CA ASP A 52 -4.60 -10.37 -24.86
C ASP A 52 -5.94 -9.96 -25.49
N ASP A 53 -5.94 -9.74 -26.81
CA ASP A 53 -7.13 -9.41 -27.61
C ASP A 53 -8.09 -10.60 -27.81
N SER A 54 -7.89 -11.72 -27.10
CA SER A 54 -8.77 -12.88 -27.25
C SER A 54 -10.14 -12.69 -26.58
N ILE A 55 -11.19 -12.99 -27.35
CA ILE A 55 -12.59 -13.01 -26.88
C ILE A 55 -12.91 -14.16 -25.90
N HIS A 56 -11.94 -15.03 -25.61
CA HIS A 56 -12.07 -16.20 -24.73
C HIS A 56 -11.35 -16.03 -23.38
N SER A 57 -11.08 -14.79 -22.97
CA SER A 57 -10.36 -14.51 -21.73
C SER A 57 -11.05 -15.12 -20.49
N GLN A 58 -10.28 -15.88 -19.71
CA GLN A 58 -10.76 -16.46 -18.46
C GLN A 58 -10.76 -15.40 -17.34
N PRO A 59 -11.69 -15.46 -16.38
CA PRO A 59 -11.72 -14.53 -15.25
C PRO A 59 -10.39 -14.52 -14.47
N LEU A 60 -9.82 -13.32 -14.26
CA LEU A 60 -8.50 -13.16 -13.63
C LEU A 60 -8.46 -13.60 -12.15
N GLU A 61 -9.51 -13.32 -11.39
CA GLU A 61 -9.63 -13.75 -9.99
C GLU A 61 -10.70 -14.84 -9.86
N ASN A 62 -10.38 -15.92 -9.15
CA ASN A 62 -11.37 -16.92 -8.76
C ASN A 62 -12.29 -16.31 -7.69
N ARG A 63 -13.58 -16.19 -8.01
CA ARG A 63 -14.58 -15.50 -7.16
C ARG A 63 -14.92 -16.30 -5.90
N GLU A 64 -14.71 -17.62 -5.90
CA GLU A 64 -15.09 -18.49 -4.77
C GLU A 64 -14.16 -18.32 -3.56
N LEU A 65 -12.85 -18.19 -3.78
CA LEU A 65 -11.85 -17.95 -2.72
C LEU A 65 -12.03 -16.61 -1.99
N LYS A 66 -12.74 -15.66 -2.59
CA LYS A 66 -12.95 -14.31 -2.05
C LYS A 66 -14.09 -14.26 -1.01
N GLN A 67 -14.97 -15.27 -1.00
CA GLN A 67 -16.05 -15.39 -0.02
C GLN A 67 -15.52 -15.95 1.31
N GLU A 68 -14.68 -16.99 1.27
CA GLU A 68 -14.07 -17.56 2.49
C GLU A 68 -13.19 -16.56 3.27
N LYS A 69 -12.41 -15.71 2.58
CA LYS A 69 -11.55 -14.70 3.24
C LYS A 69 -12.31 -13.51 3.83
N LYS A 70 -13.59 -13.31 3.48
CA LYS A 70 -14.45 -12.24 4.01
C LYS A 70 -15.27 -12.69 5.22
N GLU A 71 -15.45 -14.00 5.39
CA GLU A 71 -16.24 -14.60 6.47
C GLU A 71 -15.40 -15.03 7.68
N SER A 72 -14.06 -14.91 7.62
CA SER A 72 -13.13 -15.14 8.74
C SER A 72 -12.67 -13.87 9.43
#